data_AF-A0A0H3ZPD3-F1
#
_entry.id   AF-A0A0H3ZPD3-F1
#
_cell.length_a   1.000
_cell.length_b   1.000
_cell.length_c   1.000
_cell.angle_alpha   90.00
_cell.angle_beta   90.00
_cell.angle_gamma   90.00
#
_symmetry.space_group_name_H-M   'P 1'
#
loop_
_entity.id
_entity.type
_entity.pdbx_description
1 polymer ?
#
loop_
_entity_poly.entity_id
_entity_poly.type
_entity_poly.pdbx_seq_one_letter_code
_entity_poly.pdbx_strand_id
1 'polypeptide(L)'
;MFLTTEDRLTEKLNKEKEYLWTEMNALKAKLETTNQQLELLEQSAPEHYSKALGARNKATEVKNKAEERLGEIDAIYKSVEDAHELVISLKDESDSNLATIKEYGSSASEKSESIAQYHEQYLESKAEIDEALQELSRLVTEKDRLAVKVESLSEQVTNTELVAGKLKSLLSNATKQKSEFDTLHGEVFGFTYEDDNGEEVEQGGLKEELKDAYSKIKNDVASLNEEVSSVEQRYNEKLDSIEGQYQEGLESFISKGEKQYSSIIAQIKSLLPDALTAGLSGAYIDKIKVEKEQLDKHEVSFNKAIRWLIVCSLLPVAFSMVRVIFLSEQFASVIQDAPMIYSMMLPVYAPILWVAYSSNKSYKLSKRLIEEYTHKEVSSRTFEGLSNQIDTIGEDDTSGELRTKLLFNLLQVNSENPGKLISDYNNSDHPIIDAIDKSSKLADAINRLDNVPLVSPLLRHLNAKERNKIEQKEKDMLDVVDVATTAEANSKEEEPTTKTASVA
;
A
#
# COMPACT_ATOMS: atom_id res chain seq x y z
N MET A 1 31.89 -109.28 78.11
CA MET A 1 30.43 -109.51 78.03
C MET A 1 30.07 -109.40 76.56
N PHE A 2 29.78 -110.52 75.90
CA PHE A 2 29.49 -110.55 74.47
C PHE A 2 28.03 -110.17 74.26
N LEU A 3 27.78 -109.01 73.65
CA LEU A 3 26.44 -108.57 73.22
C LEU A 3 25.82 -109.67 72.34
N THR A 4 24.55 -110.00 72.58
CA THR A 4 23.84 -110.98 71.77
C THR A 4 23.65 -110.47 70.34
N THR A 5 23.45 -111.36 69.38
CA THR A 5 23.25 -110.99 67.97
C THR A 5 22.06 -110.04 67.79
N GLU A 6 21.07 -110.13 68.68
CA GLU A 6 19.87 -109.30 68.76
C GLU A 6 20.17 -107.90 69.28
N ASP A 7 21.04 -107.77 70.30
CA ASP A 7 21.49 -106.46 70.83
C ASP A 7 22.31 -105.68 69.79
N ARG A 8 23.15 -106.37 69.00
CA ARG A 8 23.91 -105.74 67.90
C ARG A 8 23.01 -105.26 66.76
N LEU A 9 21.91 -105.98 66.52
CA LEU A 9 20.93 -105.63 65.49
C LEU A 9 20.10 -104.42 65.91
N THR A 10 19.66 -104.38 67.18
CA THR A 10 18.94 -103.23 67.75
C THR A 10 19.83 -101.99 67.88
N GLU A 11 21.11 -102.13 68.21
CA GLU A 11 22.05 -101.00 68.22
C GLU A 11 22.28 -100.44 66.80
N LYS A 12 22.43 -101.29 65.78
CA LYS A 12 22.51 -100.86 64.37
C LYS A 12 21.22 -100.18 63.90
N LEU A 13 20.06 -100.76 64.24
CA LEU A 13 18.75 -100.20 63.90
C LEU A 13 18.55 -98.82 64.55
N ASN A 14 18.96 -98.66 65.81
CA ASN A 14 18.90 -97.37 66.50
C ASN A 14 19.85 -96.34 65.90
N LYS A 15 21.07 -96.74 65.49
CA LYS A 15 22.01 -95.86 64.76
C LYS A 15 21.47 -95.44 63.40
N GLU A 16 20.86 -96.35 62.64
CA GLU A 16 20.19 -96.01 61.38
C GLU A 16 19.00 -95.09 61.60
N LYS A 17 18.19 -95.34 62.64
CA LYS A 17 17.07 -94.46 63.01
C LYS A 17 17.56 -93.07 63.39
N GLU A 18 18.63 -92.96 64.16
CA GLU A 18 19.24 -91.69 64.54
C GLU A 18 19.80 -90.95 63.31
N TYR A 19 20.50 -91.66 62.42
CA TYR A 19 20.99 -91.11 61.14
C TYR A 19 19.83 -90.60 60.27
N LEU A 20 18.77 -91.38 60.12
CA LEU A 20 17.57 -90.99 59.38
C LEU A 20 16.87 -89.78 60.00
N TRP A 21 16.81 -89.69 61.33
CA TRP A 21 16.26 -88.50 62.01
C TRP A 21 17.14 -87.26 61.83
N THR A 22 18.47 -87.41 61.85
CA THR A 22 19.39 -86.30 61.58
C THR A 22 19.27 -85.79 60.14
N GLU A 23 19.21 -86.69 59.15
CA GLU A 23 19.00 -86.33 57.75
C GLU A 23 17.61 -85.72 57.53
N MET A 24 16.57 -86.26 58.17
CA MET A 24 15.20 -85.71 58.10
C MET A 24 15.13 -84.31 58.70
N ASN A 25 15.81 -84.06 59.82
CA ASN A 25 15.90 -82.72 60.41
C ASN A 25 16.73 -81.76 59.54
N ALA A 26 17.81 -82.24 58.91
CA ALA A 26 18.59 -81.46 57.97
C ALA A 26 17.79 -81.10 56.70
N LEU A 27 16.99 -82.05 56.19
CA LEU A 27 16.03 -81.83 55.10
C LEU A 27 14.95 -80.83 55.48
N LYS A 28 14.40 -80.93 56.70
CA LYS A 28 13.41 -79.96 57.21
C LYS A 28 13.99 -78.56 57.32
N ALA A 29 15.21 -78.43 57.85
CA ALA A 29 15.91 -77.14 57.93
C ALA A 29 16.20 -76.54 56.55
N LYS A 30 16.63 -77.37 55.59
CA LYS A 30 16.79 -76.94 54.18
C LYS A 30 15.46 -76.50 53.58
N LEU A 31 14.38 -77.26 53.82
CA LEU A 31 13.05 -76.95 53.32
C LEU A 31 12.53 -75.61 53.88
N GLU A 32 12.68 -75.37 55.18
CA GLU A 32 12.35 -74.09 55.82
C GLU A 32 13.17 -72.94 55.23
N THR A 33 14.47 -73.15 54.99
CA THR A 33 15.34 -72.14 54.37
C THR A 33 14.89 -71.82 52.93
N THR A 34 14.56 -72.83 52.12
CA THR A 34 14.03 -72.62 50.77
C THR A 34 12.67 -71.94 50.78
N ASN A 35 11.78 -72.28 51.73
CA ASN A 35 10.48 -71.61 51.85
C ASN A 35 10.64 -70.13 52.21
N GLN A 36 11.56 -69.80 53.13
CA GLN A 36 11.88 -68.41 53.44
C GLN A 36 12.44 -67.65 52.23
N GLN A 37 13.32 -68.28 51.45
CA GLN A 37 13.83 -67.69 50.21
C GLN A 37 12.73 -67.50 49.15
N LEU A 38 11.80 -68.46 49.04
CA LEU A 38 10.66 -68.39 48.14
C LEU A 38 9.71 -67.25 48.54
N GLU A 39 9.43 -67.10 49.84
CA GLU A 39 8.57 -66.04 50.37
C GLU A 39 9.19 -64.65 50.17
N LEU A 40 10.50 -64.51 50.38
CA LEU A 40 11.25 -63.28 50.05
C LEU A 40 11.20 -62.98 48.54
N LEU A 41 11.24 -63.99 47.69
CA LEU A 41 11.13 -63.84 46.24
C LEU A 41 9.71 -63.44 45.82
N GLU A 42 8.67 -64.05 46.41
CA GLU A 42 7.27 -63.69 46.16
C GLU A 42 6.95 -62.25 46.58
N GLN A 43 7.59 -61.76 47.66
CA GLN A 43 7.43 -60.37 48.10
C GLN A 43 8.21 -59.38 47.22
N SER A 44 9.43 -59.74 46.77
CA SER A 44 10.30 -58.83 46.01
C SER A 44 10.06 -58.84 44.49
N ALA A 45 9.62 -59.96 43.92
CA ALA A 45 9.39 -60.10 42.48
C ALA A 45 8.36 -59.10 41.90
N PRO A 46 7.22 -58.81 42.57
CA PRO A 46 6.28 -57.78 42.12
C PRO A 46 6.89 -56.39 42.09
N GLU A 47 7.74 -56.06 43.08
CA GLU A 47 8.42 -54.77 43.15
C GLU A 47 9.46 -54.62 42.03
N HIS A 48 10.26 -55.66 41.77
CA HIS A 48 11.22 -55.69 40.67
C HIS A 48 10.52 -55.62 39.29
N TYR A 49 9.40 -56.33 39.12
CA TYR A 49 8.59 -56.27 37.91
C TYR A 49 8.00 -54.86 37.69
N SER A 50 7.46 -54.24 38.75
CA SER A 50 6.95 -52.88 38.71
C SER A 50 8.04 -51.85 38.36
N LYS A 51 9.23 -51.97 38.96
CA LYS A 51 10.40 -51.12 38.63
C LYS A 51 10.84 -51.31 37.18
N ALA A 52 10.90 -52.55 36.68
CA ALA A 52 11.24 -52.84 35.29
C ALA A 52 10.21 -52.28 34.31
N LEU A 53 8.91 -52.40 34.62
CA LEU A 53 7.82 -51.82 33.81
C LEU A 53 7.89 -50.29 33.81
N GLY A 54 8.14 -49.67 34.97
CA GLY A 54 8.35 -48.23 35.10
C GLY A 54 9.56 -47.73 34.31
N ALA A 55 10.69 -48.45 34.36
CA ALA A 55 11.88 -48.15 33.57
C ALA A 55 11.61 -48.28 32.06
N ARG A 56 10.89 -49.33 31.63
CA ARG A 56 10.48 -49.52 30.23
C ARG A 56 9.60 -48.38 29.73
N ASN A 57 8.62 -47.97 30.53
CA ASN A 57 7.70 -46.89 30.17
C ASN A 57 8.45 -45.55 30.08
N LYS A 58 9.36 -45.25 31.02
CA LYS A 58 10.24 -44.07 30.94
C LYS A 58 11.14 -44.09 29.71
N ALA A 59 11.74 -45.25 29.39
CA ALA A 59 12.56 -45.39 28.20
C ALA A 59 11.74 -45.14 26.91
N THR A 60 10.49 -45.61 26.88
CA THR A 60 9.57 -45.37 25.75
C THR A 60 9.18 -43.90 25.66
N GLU A 61 8.89 -43.25 26.79
CA GLU A 61 8.58 -41.81 26.83
C GLU A 61 9.77 -40.96 26.33
N VAL A 62 10.99 -41.26 26.79
CA VAL A 62 12.20 -40.58 26.33
C VAL A 62 12.44 -40.82 24.84
N LYS A 63 12.22 -42.05 24.35
CA LYS A 63 12.30 -42.37 22.93
C LYS A 63 11.32 -41.53 22.11
N ASN A 64 10.05 -41.48 22.50
CA ASN A 64 9.02 -40.72 21.79
C ASN A 64 9.34 -39.22 21.78
N LYS A 65 9.80 -38.67 22.91
CA LYS A 65 10.24 -37.27 22.98
C LYS A 65 11.45 -37.01 22.08
N ALA A 66 12.39 -37.96 21.99
CA ALA A 66 13.54 -37.83 21.10
C ALA A 66 13.13 -37.85 19.62
N GLU A 67 12.17 -38.70 19.24
CA GLU A 67 11.59 -38.72 17.89
C GLU A 67 10.85 -37.42 17.54
N GLU A 68 10.08 -36.87 18.48
CA GLU A 68 9.41 -35.57 18.32
C GLU A 68 10.43 -34.44 18.11
N ARG A 69 11.48 -34.39 18.95
CA ARG A 69 12.56 -33.40 18.82
C ARG A 69 13.34 -33.54 17.52
N LEU A 70 13.57 -34.76 17.04
CA LEU A 70 14.19 -34.99 15.74
C LEU A 70 13.33 -34.40 14.62
N GLY A 71 12.01 -34.62 14.66
CA GLY A 71 11.07 -34.04 13.70
C GLY A 71 11.06 -32.50 13.71
N GLU A 72 11.12 -31.89 14.90
CA GLU A 72 11.27 -30.43 15.02
C GLU A 72 12.60 -29.93 14.42
N ILE A 73 13.70 -30.63 14.67
CA ILE A 73 15.02 -30.28 14.12
C ILE A 73 15.02 -30.38 12.59
N ASP A 74 14.43 -31.43 12.02
CA ASP A 74 14.34 -31.60 10.57
C ASP A 74 13.48 -30.50 9.92
N ALA A 75 12.40 -30.08 10.58
CA ALA A 75 11.57 -28.96 10.11
C ALA A 75 12.35 -27.63 10.15
N ILE A 76 13.12 -27.39 11.21
CA ILE A 76 13.99 -26.21 11.30
C ILE A 76 15.08 -26.26 10.23
N TYR A 77 15.70 -27.42 10.02
CA TYR A 77 16.74 -27.59 9.01
C TYR A 77 16.24 -27.26 7.61
N LYS A 78 15.07 -27.79 7.22
CA LYS A 78 14.43 -27.44 5.94
C LYS A 78 14.13 -25.95 5.84
N SER A 79 13.59 -25.34 6.89
CA SER A 79 13.33 -23.91 6.90
C SER A 79 14.59 -23.06 6.72
N VAL A 80 15.73 -23.51 7.29
CA VAL A 80 17.03 -22.85 7.12
C VAL A 80 17.56 -23.05 5.70
N GLU A 81 17.37 -24.22 5.10
CA GLU A 81 17.76 -24.52 3.72
C GLU A 81 16.96 -23.67 2.72
N ASP A 82 15.64 -23.59 2.87
CA ASP A 82 14.77 -22.72 2.07
C ASP A 82 15.18 -21.23 2.21
N ALA A 83 15.50 -20.80 3.44
CA ALA A 83 15.99 -19.44 3.68
C ALA A 83 17.35 -19.19 3.03
N HIS A 84 18.24 -20.19 2.99
CA HIS A 84 19.53 -20.08 2.34
C HIS A 84 19.39 -19.92 0.83
N GLU A 85 18.53 -20.71 0.19
CA GLU A 85 18.24 -20.57 -1.25
C GLU A 85 17.68 -19.19 -1.57
N LEU A 86 16.75 -18.69 -0.76
CA LEU A 86 16.17 -17.36 -0.93
C LEU A 86 17.23 -16.25 -0.79
N VAL A 87 18.18 -16.39 0.14
CA VAL A 87 19.29 -15.44 0.30
C VAL A 87 20.21 -15.46 -0.93
N ILE A 88 20.48 -16.64 -1.50
CA ILE A 88 21.27 -16.76 -2.73
C ILE A 88 20.55 -16.07 -3.89
N SER A 89 19.25 -16.32 -4.08
CA SER A 89 18.50 -15.68 -5.17
C SER A 89 18.45 -14.16 -5.04
N LEU A 90 18.28 -13.64 -3.81
CA LEU A 90 18.30 -12.19 -3.56
C LEU A 90 19.68 -11.59 -3.82
N LYS A 91 20.75 -12.32 -3.51
CA LYS A 91 22.13 -11.88 -3.80
C LYS A 91 22.35 -11.78 -5.32
N ASP A 92 21.94 -12.78 -6.07
CA ASP A 92 22.10 -12.80 -7.53
C ASP A 92 21.27 -11.70 -8.20
N GLU A 93 20.05 -11.45 -7.73
CA GLU A 93 19.22 -10.34 -8.19
C GLU A 93 19.87 -8.98 -7.85
N SER A 94 20.44 -8.84 -6.65
CA SER A 94 21.17 -7.64 -6.24
C SER A 94 22.40 -7.38 -7.12
N ASP A 95 23.16 -8.43 -7.45
CA ASP A 95 24.35 -8.32 -8.31
C ASP A 95 23.95 -7.94 -9.74
N SER A 96 22.84 -8.50 -10.26
CA SER A 96 22.27 -8.13 -11.55
C SER A 96 21.81 -6.66 -11.58
N ASN A 97 21.11 -6.20 -10.54
CA ASN A 97 20.66 -4.82 -10.41
C ASN A 97 21.84 -3.84 -10.30
N LEU A 98 22.93 -4.24 -9.63
CA LEU A 98 24.13 -3.42 -9.57
C LEU A 98 24.79 -3.26 -10.96
N ALA A 99 24.77 -4.31 -11.78
CA ALA A 99 25.29 -4.28 -13.14
C ALA A 99 24.47 -3.32 -14.03
N THR A 100 23.14 -3.39 -13.96
CA THR A 100 22.27 -2.50 -14.76
C THR A 100 22.38 -1.04 -14.31
N ILE A 101 22.51 -0.76 -13.01
CA ILE A 101 22.75 0.59 -12.50
C ILE A 101 24.07 1.16 -13.03
N LYS A 102 25.14 0.35 -13.09
CA LYS A 102 26.41 0.78 -13.67
C LYS A 102 26.29 1.11 -15.15
N GLU A 103 25.57 0.29 -15.92
CA GLU A 103 25.31 0.52 -17.34
C GLU A 103 24.53 1.82 -17.56
N TYR A 104 23.47 2.06 -16.78
CA TYR A 104 22.75 3.33 -16.83
C TYR A 104 23.62 4.52 -16.44
N GLY A 105 24.50 4.36 -15.45
CA GLY A 105 25.49 5.38 -15.09
C GLY A 105 26.43 5.74 -16.24
N SER A 106 26.96 4.73 -16.95
CA SER A 106 27.79 4.93 -18.14
C SER A 106 27.03 5.63 -19.26
N SER A 107 25.83 5.16 -19.60
CA SER A 107 25.01 5.78 -20.66
C SER A 107 24.60 7.22 -20.33
N ALA A 108 24.31 7.51 -19.07
CA ALA A 108 24.01 8.88 -18.62
C ALA A 108 25.24 9.79 -18.76
N SER A 109 26.43 9.29 -18.44
CA SER A 109 27.69 10.03 -18.61
C SER A 109 27.95 10.37 -20.08
N GLU A 110 27.82 9.40 -20.97
CA GLU A 110 28.01 9.59 -22.43
C GLU A 110 27.02 10.60 -23.02
N LYS A 111 25.75 10.52 -22.59
CA LYS A 111 24.71 11.49 -23.01
C LYS A 111 25.01 12.89 -22.48
N SER A 112 25.47 13.01 -21.24
CA SER A 112 25.85 14.29 -20.65
C SER A 112 27.00 14.94 -21.42
N GLU A 113 28.00 14.14 -21.82
CA GLU A 113 29.13 14.63 -22.61
C GLU A 113 28.70 15.05 -24.03
N SER A 114 27.81 14.28 -24.65
CA SER A 114 27.20 14.64 -25.94
C SER A 114 26.40 15.94 -25.86
N ILE A 115 25.62 16.15 -24.79
CA ILE A 115 24.86 17.39 -24.56
C ILE A 115 25.82 18.58 -24.40
N ALA A 116 26.94 18.41 -23.68
CA ALA A 116 27.93 19.46 -23.53
C ALA A 116 28.55 19.86 -24.88
N GLN A 117 28.87 18.88 -25.73
CA GLN A 117 29.38 19.13 -27.09
C GLN A 117 28.36 19.85 -27.97
N TYR A 118 27.08 19.43 -27.95
CA TYR A 118 26.03 20.13 -28.70
C TYR A 118 25.80 21.56 -28.20
N HIS A 119 25.93 21.80 -26.91
CA HIS A 119 25.83 23.14 -26.36
C HIS A 119 26.95 24.05 -26.85
N GLU A 120 28.18 23.54 -26.91
CA GLU A 120 29.33 24.28 -27.43
C GLU A 120 29.16 24.61 -28.93
N GLN A 121 28.76 23.63 -29.74
CA GLN A 121 28.45 23.84 -31.16
C GLN A 121 27.33 24.87 -31.39
N TYR A 122 26.29 24.84 -30.55
CA TYR A 122 25.21 25.82 -30.60
C TYR A 122 25.71 27.24 -30.31
N LEU A 123 26.61 27.41 -29.33
CA LEU A 123 27.18 28.71 -29.01
C LEU A 123 28.06 29.24 -30.14
N GLU A 124 28.84 28.38 -30.78
CA GLU A 124 29.67 28.73 -31.95
C GLU A 124 28.79 29.17 -33.13
N SER A 125 27.79 28.37 -33.50
CA SER A 125 26.87 28.71 -34.59
C SER A 125 26.08 30.00 -34.30
N LYS A 126 25.69 30.22 -33.04
CA LYS A 126 25.05 31.48 -32.64
C LYS A 126 25.97 32.68 -32.85
N ALA A 127 27.25 32.56 -32.50
CA ALA A 127 28.23 33.63 -32.70
C ALA A 127 28.40 33.97 -34.19
N GLU A 128 28.47 32.95 -35.06
CA GLU A 128 28.53 33.15 -36.52
C GLU A 128 27.28 33.87 -37.06
N ILE A 129 26.09 33.50 -36.58
CA ILE A 129 24.83 34.14 -36.97
C ILE A 129 24.81 35.60 -36.51
N ASP A 130 25.25 35.89 -35.28
CA ASP A 130 25.31 37.25 -34.75
C ASP A 130 26.30 38.12 -35.57
N GLU A 131 27.43 37.55 -36.01
CA GLU A 131 28.39 38.22 -36.90
C GLU A 131 27.77 38.49 -38.29
N ALA A 132 27.07 37.50 -38.87
CA ALA A 132 26.37 37.67 -40.14
C ALA A 132 25.28 38.75 -40.07
N LEU A 133 24.55 38.85 -38.96
CA LEU A 133 23.54 39.89 -38.74
C LEU A 133 24.16 41.29 -38.63
N GLN A 134 25.34 41.41 -38.01
CA GLN A 134 26.06 42.68 -37.98
C GLN A 134 26.51 43.12 -39.38
N GLU A 135 27.04 42.19 -40.17
CA GLU A 135 27.47 42.50 -41.54
C GLU A 135 26.28 42.85 -42.45
N LEU A 136 25.16 42.13 -42.31
CA LEU A 136 23.92 42.47 -43.02
C LEU A 136 23.44 43.88 -42.67
N SER A 137 23.47 44.24 -41.38
CA SER A 137 23.11 45.58 -40.92
C SER A 137 24.04 46.64 -41.52
N ARG A 138 25.34 46.36 -41.61
CA ARG A 138 26.32 47.24 -42.27
C ARG A 138 25.98 47.44 -43.75
N LEU A 139 25.71 46.36 -44.48
CA LEU A 139 25.34 46.39 -45.90
C LEU A 139 24.05 47.18 -46.15
N VAL A 140 23.05 47.05 -45.28
CA VAL A 140 21.81 47.85 -45.37
C VAL A 140 22.12 49.34 -45.23
N THR A 141 22.92 49.74 -44.24
CA THR A 141 23.30 51.17 -44.10
C THR A 141 24.11 51.69 -45.29
N GLU A 142 24.92 50.84 -45.91
CA GLU A 142 25.71 51.19 -47.09
C GLU A 142 24.81 51.36 -48.33
N LYS A 143 23.82 50.48 -48.51
CA LYS A 143 22.77 50.62 -49.53
C LYS A 143 22.04 51.95 -49.41
N ASP A 144 21.62 52.33 -48.21
CA ASP A 144 20.90 53.59 -47.99
C ASP A 144 21.77 54.80 -48.35
N ARG A 145 23.07 54.77 -47.99
CA ARG A 145 24.03 55.80 -48.39
C ARG A 145 24.20 55.86 -49.91
N LEU A 146 24.23 54.71 -50.57
CA LEU A 146 24.37 54.63 -52.02
C LEU A 146 23.14 55.21 -52.72
N ALA A 147 21.93 54.92 -52.21
CA ALA A 147 20.68 55.49 -52.72
C ALA A 147 20.69 57.03 -52.66
N VAL A 148 21.14 57.62 -51.54
CA VAL A 148 21.30 59.08 -51.41
C VAL A 148 22.32 59.64 -52.41
N LYS A 149 23.43 58.93 -52.63
CA LYS A 149 24.44 59.34 -53.63
C LYS A 149 23.88 59.29 -55.05
N VAL A 150 23.12 58.25 -55.40
CA VAL A 150 22.49 58.12 -56.73
C VAL A 150 21.50 59.25 -56.97
N GLU A 151 20.69 59.60 -55.98
CA GLU A 151 19.75 60.73 -56.07
C GLU A 151 20.50 62.06 -56.30
N SER A 152 21.56 62.32 -55.51
CA SER A 152 22.40 63.50 -55.70
C SER A 152 23.08 63.53 -57.07
N LEU A 153 23.52 62.38 -57.58
CA LEU A 153 24.12 62.28 -58.91
C LEU A 153 23.08 62.56 -60.01
N SER A 154 21.86 62.06 -59.86
CA SER A 154 20.73 62.34 -60.75
C SER A 154 20.42 63.85 -60.79
N GLU A 155 20.40 64.51 -59.62
CA GLU A 155 20.25 65.97 -59.53
C GLU A 155 21.42 66.71 -60.19
N GLN A 156 22.65 66.23 -60.04
CA GLN A 156 23.81 66.81 -60.74
C GLN A 156 23.74 66.61 -62.25
N VAL A 157 23.28 65.45 -62.73
CA VAL A 157 23.11 65.17 -64.16
C VAL A 157 22.06 66.09 -64.76
N THR A 158 20.90 66.24 -64.13
CA THR A 158 19.85 67.16 -64.60
C THR A 158 20.33 68.62 -64.63
N ASN A 159 21.06 69.05 -63.61
CA ASN A 159 21.71 70.37 -63.61
C ASN A 159 22.75 70.50 -64.71
N THR A 160 23.53 69.45 -64.98
CA THR A 160 24.52 69.43 -66.06
C THR A 160 23.84 69.47 -67.43
N GLU A 161 22.72 68.78 -67.62
CA GLU A 161 21.91 68.85 -68.84
C GLU A 161 21.31 70.25 -69.05
N LEU A 162 20.85 70.90 -67.97
CA LEU A 162 20.39 72.29 -68.03
C LEU A 162 21.53 73.25 -68.39
N VAL A 163 22.71 73.08 -67.79
CA VAL A 163 23.91 73.84 -68.14
C VAL A 163 24.32 73.55 -69.57
N ALA A 164 24.34 72.30 -70.00
CA ALA A 164 24.66 71.91 -71.37
C ALA A 164 23.63 72.47 -72.37
N GLY A 165 22.35 72.54 -72.01
CA GLY A 165 21.32 73.21 -72.80
C GLY A 165 21.56 74.71 -72.92
N LYS A 166 21.93 75.39 -71.82
CA LYS A 166 22.36 76.79 -71.83
C LYS A 166 23.65 76.99 -72.62
N LEU A 167 24.59 76.05 -72.52
CA LEU A 167 25.87 76.08 -73.20
C LEU A 167 25.69 75.81 -74.69
N LYS A 168 24.73 74.96 -75.07
CA LYS A 168 24.30 74.74 -76.46
C LYS A 168 23.58 75.95 -77.03
N SER A 169 22.79 76.69 -76.24
CA SER A 169 22.17 77.94 -76.70
C SER A 169 23.21 79.07 -76.82
N LEU A 170 24.14 79.18 -75.87
CA LEU A 170 25.32 80.05 -75.94
C LEU A 170 26.20 79.67 -77.12
N LEU A 171 26.46 78.38 -77.35
CA LEU A 171 27.21 77.87 -78.49
C LEU A 171 26.47 78.20 -79.78
N SER A 172 25.15 78.04 -79.86
CA SER A 172 24.37 78.43 -81.04
C SER A 172 24.44 79.94 -81.30
N ASN A 173 24.45 80.77 -80.25
CA ASN A 173 24.65 82.22 -80.37
C ASN A 173 26.09 82.58 -80.75
N ALA A 174 27.07 81.90 -80.17
CA ALA A 174 28.48 82.01 -80.50
C ALA A 174 28.77 81.44 -81.89
N THR A 175 27.99 80.47 -82.39
CA THR A 175 28.08 79.88 -83.74
C THR A 175 27.44 80.78 -84.77
N LYS A 176 26.42 81.57 -84.39
CA LYS A 176 25.97 82.72 -85.20
C LYS A 176 27.07 83.79 -85.32
N GLN A 177 27.75 84.12 -84.21
CA GLN A 177 28.93 84.99 -84.23
C GLN A 177 30.14 84.33 -84.91
N LYS A 178 30.26 83.00 -84.87
CA LYS A 178 31.28 82.22 -85.56
C LYS A 178 30.95 82.01 -87.03
N SER A 179 29.70 82.14 -87.49
CA SER A 179 29.42 82.19 -88.94
C SER A 179 30.04 83.43 -89.58
N GLU A 180 30.25 84.49 -88.79
CA GLU A 180 31.08 85.65 -89.17
C GLU A 180 32.58 85.35 -89.08
N PHE A 181 32.96 84.28 -88.37
CA PHE A 181 34.32 83.75 -88.24
C PHE A 181 34.57 82.50 -89.11
N ASP A 182 33.56 81.93 -89.79
CA ASP A 182 33.62 80.69 -90.58
C ASP A 182 34.19 80.92 -91.99
N THR A 183 34.62 82.14 -92.27
CA THR A 183 35.72 82.44 -93.20
C THR A 183 37.06 81.85 -92.73
N LEU A 184 37.23 81.53 -91.44
CA LEU A 184 38.43 80.95 -90.84
C LEU A 184 38.34 79.42 -90.61
N HIS A 185 37.15 78.81 -90.78
CA HIS A 185 36.89 77.40 -90.45
C HIS A 185 37.16 76.42 -91.60
N GLY A 186 38.05 76.78 -92.53
CA GLY A 186 38.64 75.81 -93.47
C GLY A 186 39.56 74.80 -92.78
N GLU A 187 40.07 75.11 -91.58
CA GLU A 187 41.07 74.27 -90.92
C GLU A 187 40.52 73.06 -90.14
N VAL A 188 39.20 72.92 -89.95
CA VAL A 188 38.63 71.84 -89.10
C VAL A 188 38.04 70.68 -89.90
N PHE A 189 37.74 70.85 -91.20
CA PHE A 189 37.07 69.82 -92.01
C PHE A 189 37.96 69.06 -92.99
N GLY A 190 39.28 69.26 -92.97
CA GLY A 190 40.20 68.51 -93.83
C GLY A 190 40.20 68.97 -95.30
N PHE A 191 41.18 68.47 -96.06
CA PHE A 191 41.40 68.81 -97.46
C PHE A 191 41.23 67.56 -98.33
N THR A 192 40.65 67.74 -99.52
CA THR A 192 40.80 66.81 -100.64
C THR A 192 42.15 67.06 -101.30
N TYR A 193 42.96 66.01 -101.45
CA TYR A 193 44.13 66.01 -102.32
C TYR A 193 44.10 64.78 -103.22
N GLU A 194 44.46 64.96 -104.49
CA GLU A 194 44.61 63.91 -105.49
C GLU A 194 46.00 63.27 -105.38
N ASP A 195 46.08 61.94 -105.41
CA ASP A 195 47.34 61.22 -105.66
C ASP A 195 47.61 61.13 -107.18
N ASP A 196 48.86 60.85 -107.58
CA ASP A 196 49.41 60.82 -108.95
C ASP A 196 48.69 59.84 -109.93
N ASN A 197 47.62 59.17 -109.52
CA ASN A 197 46.76 58.31 -110.33
C ASN A 197 45.27 58.73 -110.40
N GLY A 198 44.90 59.89 -109.87
CA GLY A 198 43.61 60.54 -110.18
C GLY A 198 42.34 59.93 -109.55
N GLU A 199 42.40 59.39 -108.33
CA GLU A 199 41.19 59.18 -107.51
C GLU A 199 41.27 59.89 -106.16
N GLU A 200 40.13 60.47 -105.73
CA GLU A 200 39.95 61.23 -104.48
C GLU A 200 39.88 60.29 -103.27
N VAL A 201 40.65 60.58 -102.22
CA VAL A 201 40.52 59.89 -100.93
C VAL A 201 40.28 60.91 -99.82
N GLU A 202 39.10 60.83 -99.18
CA GLU A 202 38.72 61.64 -98.02
C GLU A 202 39.27 61.04 -96.72
N GLN A 203 39.80 61.88 -95.83
CA GLN A 203 40.14 61.50 -94.46
C GLN A 203 39.13 62.10 -93.46
N GLY A 204 38.36 61.24 -92.79
CA GLY A 204 37.28 61.61 -91.88
C GLY A 204 37.73 62.19 -90.53
N GLY A 205 37.00 63.18 -90.01
CA GLY A 205 37.29 63.88 -88.76
C GLY A 205 36.49 63.40 -87.53
N LEU A 206 36.67 64.10 -86.39
CA LEU A 206 36.17 63.81 -85.02
C LEU A 206 34.69 63.38 -84.85
N LYS A 207 33.87 63.45 -85.89
CA LYS A 207 32.48 63.01 -85.92
C LYS A 207 32.34 61.48 -85.92
N GLU A 208 33.30 60.75 -86.51
CA GLU A 208 33.26 59.29 -86.62
C GLU A 208 33.54 58.60 -85.27
N GLU A 209 34.57 59.04 -84.53
CA GLU A 209 34.95 58.43 -83.24
C GLU A 209 33.88 58.53 -82.14
N LEU A 210 33.11 59.64 -82.12
CA LEU A 210 32.04 59.84 -81.14
C LEU A 210 30.86 58.88 -81.37
N LYS A 211 30.62 58.50 -82.63
CA LYS A 211 29.52 57.60 -83.01
C LYS A 211 29.81 56.15 -82.62
N ASP A 212 31.07 55.75 -82.68
CA ASP A 212 31.51 54.41 -82.28
C ASP A 212 31.49 54.22 -80.75
N ALA A 213 31.89 55.22 -79.98
CA ALA A 213 31.83 55.18 -78.52
C ALA A 213 30.38 55.07 -78.00
N TYR A 214 29.44 55.79 -78.62
CA TYR A 214 28.03 55.76 -78.24
C TYR A 214 27.38 54.41 -78.55
N SER A 215 27.76 53.80 -79.67
CA SER A 215 27.25 52.48 -80.08
C SER A 215 27.73 51.37 -79.14
N LYS A 216 28.94 51.49 -78.60
CA LYS A 216 29.51 50.55 -77.62
C LYS A 216 28.78 50.58 -76.28
N ILE A 217 28.60 51.78 -75.72
CA ILE A 217 27.90 51.99 -74.44
C ILE A 217 26.44 51.47 -74.51
N LYS A 218 25.77 51.67 -75.63
CA LYS A 218 24.40 51.18 -75.82
C LYS A 218 24.30 49.65 -75.76
N ASN A 219 25.29 48.96 -76.31
CA ASN A 219 25.34 47.49 -76.30
C ASN A 219 25.68 46.95 -74.90
N ASP A 220 26.59 47.59 -74.18
CA ASP A 220 26.97 47.19 -72.81
C ASP A 220 25.82 47.39 -71.82
N VAL A 221 25.03 48.46 -71.97
CA VAL A 221 23.82 48.69 -71.16
C VAL A 221 22.74 47.65 -71.45
N ALA A 222 22.61 47.22 -72.71
CA ALA A 222 21.65 46.17 -73.07
C ALA A 222 22.02 44.81 -72.46
N SER A 223 23.30 44.42 -72.49
CA SER A 223 23.72 43.14 -71.90
C SER A 223 23.59 43.12 -70.38
N LEU A 224 23.91 44.24 -69.72
CA LEU A 224 23.80 44.34 -68.25
C LEU A 224 22.35 44.19 -67.77
N ASN A 225 21.39 44.74 -68.52
CA ASN A 225 19.97 44.65 -68.18
C ASN A 225 19.43 43.22 -68.31
N GLU A 226 19.96 42.46 -69.26
CA GLU A 226 19.62 41.04 -69.48
C GLU A 226 20.21 40.16 -68.37
N GLU A 227 21.45 40.43 -67.93
CA GLU A 227 22.05 39.77 -66.76
C GLU A 227 21.28 40.06 -65.47
N VAL A 228 20.90 41.31 -65.20
CA VAL A 228 20.12 41.69 -64.00
C VAL A 228 18.78 40.95 -63.96
N SER A 229 18.06 40.88 -65.08
CA SER A 229 16.78 40.15 -65.16
C SER A 229 16.97 38.65 -64.88
N SER A 230 18.06 38.05 -65.36
CA SER A 230 18.36 36.63 -65.11
C SER A 230 18.68 36.32 -63.65
N VAL A 231 19.32 37.25 -62.94
CA VAL A 231 19.63 37.14 -61.51
C VAL A 231 18.37 37.28 -60.67
N GLU A 232 17.51 38.24 -60.99
CA GLU A 232 16.23 38.46 -60.31
C GLU A 232 15.34 37.21 -60.40
N GLN A 233 15.26 36.59 -61.59
CA GLN A 233 14.50 35.36 -61.78
C GLN A 233 15.04 34.19 -60.94
N ARG A 234 16.37 33.99 -60.87
CA ARG A 234 16.97 32.93 -60.04
C ARG A 234 16.71 33.12 -58.54
N TYR A 235 16.72 34.36 -58.06
CA TYR A 235 16.48 34.64 -56.65
C TYR A 235 15.02 34.42 -56.26
N ASN A 236 14.08 34.79 -57.12
CA ASN A 236 12.65 34.52 -56.91
C ASN A 236 12.37 33.01 -56.89
N GLU A 237 12.91 32.22 -57.84
CA GLU A 237 12.74 30.76 -57.85
C GLU A 237 13.32 30.09 -56.58
N LYS A 238 14.44 30.60 -56.05
CA LYS A 238 15.01 30.10 -54.79
C LYS A 238 14.16 30.48 -53.58
N LEU A 239 13.63 31.71 -53.53
CA LEU A 239 12.76 32.17 -52.44
C LEU A 239 11.48 31.33 -52.39
N ASP A 240 10.84 31.11 -53.53
CA ASP A 240 9.63 30.26 -53.63
C ASP A 240 9.92 28.82 -53.19
N SER A 241 11.08 28.26 -53.57
CA SER A 241 11.50 26.93 -53.14
C SER A 241 11.72 26.83 -51.63
N ILE A 242 12.26 27.87 -51.00
CA ILE A 242 12.50 27.90 -49.56
C ILE A 242 11.17 28.03 -48.81
N GLU A 243 10.28 28.92 -49.27
CA GLU A 243 8.95 29.10 -48.69
C GLU A 243 8.14 27.80 -48.72
N GLY A 244 8.15 27.10 -49.86
CA GLY A 244 7.48 25.79 -49.99
C GLY A 244 8.01 24.74 -49.02
N GLN A 245 9.34 24.62 -48.85
CA GLN A 245 9.94 23.68 -47.90
C GLN A 245 9.58 23.99 -46.44
N TYR A 246 9.55 25.27 -46.07
CA TYR A 246 9.14 25.67 -44.73
C TYR A 246 7.66 25.40 -44.46
N GLN A 247 6.78 25.64 -45.45
CA GLN A 247 5.35 25.32 -45.33
C GLN A 247 5.12 23.82 -45.15
N GLU A 248 5.71 22.97 -46.00
CA GLU A 248 5.59 21.51 -45.88
C GLU A 248 6.17 20.99 -44.54
N GLY A 249 7.31 21.55 -44.11
CA GLY A 249 7.93 21.24 -42.83
C GLY A 249 7.00 21.54 -41.65
N LEU A 250 6.39 22.73 -41.65
CA LEU A 250 5.47 23.19 -40.62
C LEU A 250 4.20 22.33 -40.58
N GLU A 251 3.61 22.04 -41.74
CA GLU A 251 2.40 21.23 -41.85
C GLU A 251 2.65 19.79 -41.38
N SER A 252 3.81 19.21 -41.72
CA SER A 252 4.20 17.89 -41.23
C SER A 252 4.43 17.87 -39.71
N PHE A 253 4.97 18.95 -39.15
CA PHE A 253 5.21 19.09 -37.71
C PHE A 253 3.88 19.19 -36.94
N ILE A 254 2.95 20.03 -37.42
CA ILE A 254 1.60 20.16 -36.86
C ILE A 254 0.88 18.81 -36.90
N SER A 255 0.90 18.13 -38.05
CA SER A 255 0.27 16.81 -38.21
C SER A 255 0.86 15.75 -37.26
N LYS A 256 2.19 15.73 -37.09
CA LYS A 256 2.85 14.84 -36.11
C LYS A 256 2.45 15.19 -34.68
N GLY A 257 2.40 16.48 -34.34
CA GLY A 257 1.97 16.97 -33.03
C GLY A 257 0.54 16.55 -32.70
N GLU A 258 -0.41 16.75 -33.61
CA GLU A 258 -1.80 16.33 -33.44
C GLU A 258 -1.96 14.81 -33.28
N LYS A 259 -1.21 14.03 -34.07
CA LYS A 259 -1.19 12.56 -33.94
C LYS A 259 -0.64 12.10 -32.60
N GLN A 260 0.45 12.71 -32.12
CA GLN A 260 1.00 12.37 -30.82
C GLN A 260 0.05 12.76 -29.68
N TYR A 261 -0.52 13.97 -29.74
CA TYR A 261 -1.46 14.45 -28.74
C TYR A 261 -2.71 13.55 -28.65
N SER A 262 -3.32 13.23 -29.79
CA SER A 262 -4.49 12.34 -29.83
C SER A 262 -4.17 10.92 -29.35
N SER A 263 -2.99 10.38 -29.71
CA SER A 263 -2.51 9.10 -29.19
C SER A 263 -2.32 9.11 -27.68
N ILE A 264 -1.73 10.15 -27.12
CA ILE A 264 -1.53 10.28 -25.66
C ILE A 264 -2.87 10.40 -24.95
N ILE A 265 -3.82 11.18 -25.47
CA ILE A 265 -5.17 11.28 -24.89
C ILE A 265 -5.88 9.93 -24.92
N ALA A 266 -5.78 9.18 -26.01
CA ALA A 266 -6.37 7.85 -26.11
C ALA A 266 -5.79 6.90 -25.06
N GLN A 267 -4.46 6.92 -24.87
CA GLN A 267 -3.78 6.14 -23.83
C GLN A 267 -4.19 6.55 -22.41
N ILE A 268 -4.29 7.86 -22.13
CA ILE A 268 -4.75 8.35 -20.82
C ILE A 268 -6.18 7.87 -20.55
N LYS A 269 -7.08 7.99 -21.54
CA LYS A 269 -8.47 7.55 -21.41
C LYS A 269 -8.60 6.04 -21.23
N SER A 270 -7.76 5.24 -21.87
CA SER A 270 -7.77 3.78 -21.68
C SER A 270 -7.20 3.35 -20.33
N LEU A 271 -6.22 4.07 -19.78
CA LEU A 271 -5.57 3.72 -18.51
C LEU A 271 -6.31 4.21 -17.28
N LEU A 272 -7.21 5.19 -17.41
CA LEU A 272 -7.92 5.80 -16.28
C LEU A 272 -8.91 4.85 -15.56
N PRO A 273 -9.73 4.03 -16.26
CA PRO A 273 -10.59 3.03 -15.64
C PRO A 273 -9.78 1.99 -14.85
N ASP A 274 -8.68 1.51 -15.43
CA ASP A 274 -7.79 0.53 -14.81
C ASP A 274 -7.10 1.11 -13.57
N ALA A 275 -6.58 2.34 -13.66
CA ALA A 275 -5.90 3.02 -12.55
C ALA A 275 -6.86 3.34 -11.38
N LEU A 276 -8.09 3.77 -11.67
CA LEU A 276 -9.11 4.03 -10.64
C LEU A 276 -9.48 2.73 -9.91
N THR A 277 -9.66 1.65 -10.66
CA THR A 277 -10.08 0.36 -10.14
C THR A 277 -8.96 -0.33 -9.36
N ALA A 278 -7.71 -0.24 -9.84
CA ALA A 278 -6.52 -0.70 -9.14
C ALA A 278 -6.28 0.09 -7.84
N GLY A 279 -6.48 1.41 -7.88
CA GLY A 279 -6.35 2.27 -6.69
C GLY A 279 -7.39 1.98 -5.62
N LEU A 280 -8.67 1.82 -6.00
CA LEU A 280 -9.74 1.50 -5.07
C LEU A 280 -9.63 0.07 -4.51
N SER A 281 -9.37 -0.92 -5.36
CA SER A 281 -9.20 -2.32 -4.92
C SER A 281 -7.97 -2.49 -4.02
N GLY A 282 -6.85 -1.82 -4.34
CA GLY A 282 -5.67 -1.78 -3.49
C GLY A 282 -5.97 -1.20 -2.10
N ALA A 283 -6.68 -0.08 -2.03
CA ALA A 283 -7.07 0.52 -0.75
C ALA A 283 -7.99 -0.41 0.09
N TYR A 284 -8.85 -1.20 -0.55
CA TYR A 284 -9.67 -2.19 0.15
C TYR A 284 -8.84 -3.37 0.67
N ILE A 285 -7.89 -3.88 -0.11
CA ILE A 285 -6.97 -4.95 0.33
C ILE A 285 -6.18 -4.51 1.56
N ASP A 286 -5.65 -3.29 1.56
CA ASP A 286 -4.93 -2.72 2.69
C ASP A 286 -5.82 -2.62 3.93
N LYS A 287 -7.08 -2.17 3.76
CA LYS A 287 -8.06 -2.13 4.86
C LYS A 287 -8.39 -3.53 5.38
N ILE A 288 -8.60 -4.52 4.51
CA ILE A 288 -8.84 -5.91 4.90
C ILE A 288 -7.67 -6.45 5.71
N LYS A 289 -6.42 -6.14 5.33
CA LYS A 289 -5.22 -6.57 6.06
C LYS A 289 -5.19 -5.98 7.47
N VAL A 290 -5.42 -4.67 7.60
CA VAL A 290 -5.46 -4.00 8.91
C VAL A 290 -6.57 -4.57 9.79
N GLU A 291 -7.77 -4.78 9.24
CA GLU A 291 -8.90 -5.35 9.99
C GLU A 291 -8.66 -6.82 10.38
N LYS A 292 -7.96 -7.62 9.57
CA LYS A 292 -7.54 -8.98 9.93
C LYS A 292 -6.60 -8.98 11.13
N GLU A 293 -5.64 -8.06 11.18
CA GLU A 293 -4.76 -7.91 12.35
C GLU A 293 -5.54 -7.48 13.60
N GLN A 294 -6.54 -6.59 13.46
CA GLN A 294 -7.41 -6.21 14.58
C GLN A 294 -8.28 -7.38 15.06
N LEU A 295 -8.83 -8.15 14.13
CA LEU A 295 -9.63 -9.33 14.42
C LEU A 295 -8.84 -10.35 15.26
N ASP A 296 -7.60 -10.66 14.86
CA ASP A 296 -6.72 -11.58 15.59
C ASP A 296 -6.38 -11.03 16.99
N LYS A 297 -6.08 -9.73 17.11
CA LYS A 297 -5.86 -9.08 18.41
C LYS A 297 -7.09 -9.19 19.31
N HIS A 298 -8.29 -8.96 18.78
CA HIS A 298 -9.53 -9.08 19.54
C HIS A 298 -9.84 -10.52 19.93
N GLU A 299 -9.53 -11.50 19.07
CA GLU A 299 -9.67 -12.93 19.35
C GLU A 299 -8.73 -13.37 20.48
N VAL A 300 -7.45 -12.98 20.43
CA VAL A 300 -6.47 -13.25 21.48
C VAL A 300 -6.88 -12.58 22.80
N SER A 301 -7.34 -11.33 22.75
CA SER A 301 -7.84 -10.61 23.92
C SER A 301 -9.05 -11.32 24.55
N PHE A 302 -10.00 -11.77 23.73
CA PHE A 302 -11.16 -12.53 24.18
C PHE A 302 -10.75 -13.85 24.83
N ASN A 303 -9.91 -14.65 24.17
CA ASN A 303 -9.43 -15.93 24.69
C ASN A 303 -8.60 -15.76 25.98
N LYS A 304 -7.84 -14.67 26.10
CA LYS A 304 -7.12 -14.33 27.33
C LYS A 304 -8.10 -13.95 28.46
N ALA A 305 -9.13 -13.16 28.17
CA ALA A 305 -10.16 -12.81 29.15
C ALA A 305 -10.93 -14.04 29.65
N ILE A 306 -11.29 -14.98 28.77
CA ILE A 306 -11.91 -16.26 29.16
C ILE A 306 -10.98 -17.09 30.05
N ARG A 307 -9.69 -17.19 29.72
CA ARG A 307 -8.71 -17.88 30.58
C ARG A 307 -8.61 -17.24 31.97
N TRP A 308 -8.58 -15.90 32.05
CA TRP A 308 -8.61 -15.19 33.34
C TRP A 308 -9.90 -15.42 34.11
N LEU A 309 -11.06 -15.46 33.43
CA LEU A 309 -12.34 -15.76 34.06
C LEU A 309 -12.33 -17.17 34.69
N ILE A 310 -11.79 -18.17 33.97
CA ILE A 310 -11.65 -19.54 34.47
C ILE A 310 -10.74 -19.57 35.72
N VAL A 311 -9.57 -18.93 35.65
CA VAL A 311 -8.63 -18.86 36.79
C VAL A 311 -9.27 -18.15 37.99
N CYS A 312 -9.91 -17.01 37.78
CA CYS A 312 -10.60 -16.27 38.84
C CYS A 312 -11.78 -17.06 39.42
N SER A 313 -12.52 -17.82 38.60
CA SER A 313 -13.61 -18.67 39.08
C SER A 313 -13.13 -19.83 39.96
N LEU A 314 -11.88 -20.25 39.80
CA LEU A 314 -11.27 -21.31 40.59
C LEU A 314 -10.76 -20.82 41.96
N LEU A 315 -10.52 -19.51 42.13
CA LEU A 315 -9.99 -18.94 43.37
C LEU A 315 -10.89 -19.15 44.59
N PRO A 316 -12.22 -18.89 44.54
CA PRO A 316 -13.12 -19.17 45.66
C PRO A 316 -13.13 -20.66 46.03
N VAL A 317 -13.13 -21.54 45.04
CA VAL A 317 -13.13 -23.00 45.23
C VAL A 317 -11.82 -23.45 45.89
N ALA A 318 -10.68 -22.94 45.41
CA ALA A 318 -9.37 -23.21 46.00
C ALA A 318 -9.27 -22.68 47.43
N PHE A 319 -9.79 -21.47 47.70
CA PHE A 319 -9.83 -20.88 49.03
C PHE A 319 -10.69 -21.69 50.00
N SER A 320 -11.88 -22.12 49.58
CA SER A 320 -12.74 -23.02 50.35
C SER A 320 -12.08 -24.38 50.60
N MET A 321 -11.39 -24.95 49.60
CA MET A 321 -10.68 -26.22 49.73
C MET A 321 -9.52 -26.13 50.74
N VAL A 322 -8.78 -25.00 50.75
CA VAL A 322 -7.72 -24.75 51.72
C VAL A 322 -8.27 -24.61 53.15
N ARG A 323 -9.41 -23.93 53.36
CA ARG A 323 -10.04 -23.86 54.70
C ARG A 323 -10.43 -25.25 55.23
N VAL A 324 -10.97 -26.13 54.38
CA VAL A 324 -11.38 -27.48 54.79
C VAL A 324 -10.18 -28.38 55.07
N ILE A 325 -9.16 -28.39 54.19
CA ILE A 325 -8.03 -29.32 54.29
C ILE A 325 -6.97 -28.86 55.29
N PHE A 326 -6.65 -27.55 55.31
CA PHE A 326 -5.53 -27.01 56.08
C PHE A 326 -5.95 -26.44 57.45
N LEU A 327 -7.17 -25.89 57.53
CA LEU A 327 -7.70 -25.27 58.76
C LEU A 327 -8.66 -26.19 59.55
N SER A 328 -8.98 -27.38 59.02
CA SER A 328 -9.84 -28.40 59.64
C SER A 328 -11.22 -27.89 60.08
N GLU A 329 -11.81 -26.95 59.33
CA GLU A 329 -13.18 -26.47 59.58
C GLU A 329 -14.24 -27.47 59.12
N GLN A 330 -15.40 -27.48 59.78
CA GLN A 330 -16.51 -28.35 59.40
C GLN A 330 -17.04 -27.97 57.99
N PHE A 331 -17.24 -28.97 57.14
CA PHE A 331 -17.71 -28.75 55.75
C PHE A 331 -19.02 -27.94 55.66
N ALA A 332 -19.89 -28.07 56.66
CA ALA A 332 -21.15 -27.33 56.74
C ALA A 332 -20.96 -25.82 56.90
N SER A 333 -19.98 -25.36 57.69
CA SER A 333 -19.72 -23.92 57.88
C SER A 333 -19.13 -23.28 56.62
N VAL A 334 -18.26 -24.01 55.91
CA VAL A 334 -17.64 -23.52 54.67
C VAL A 334 -18.67 -23.36 53.54
N ILE A 335 -19.69 -24.23 53.47
CA ILE A 335 -20.79 -24.08 52.51
C ILE A 335 -21.69 -22.89 52.87
N GLN A 336 -21.93 -22.65 54.15
CA GLN A 336 -22.73 -21.52 54.61
C GLN A 336 -22.06 -20.17 54.30
N ASP A 337 -20.73 -20.11 54.37
CA ASP A 337 -19.93 -18.93 54.02
C ASP A 337 -19.71 -18.74 52.52
N ALA A 338 -19.92 -19.79 51.71
CA ALA A 338 -19.64 -19.75 50.28
C ALA A 338 -20.35 -18.60 49.53
N PRO A 339 -21.65 -18.33 49.71
CA PRO A 339 -22.33 -17.21 49.04
C PRO A 339 -21.69 -15.85 49.32
N MET A 340 -21.17 -15.64 50.54
CA MET A 340 -20.50 -14.39 50.93
C MET A 340 -19.16 -14.24 50.20
N ILE A 341 -18.39 -15.33 50.07
CA ILE A 341 -17.11 -15.37 49.34
C ILE A 341 -17.32 -15.09 47.84
N TYR A 342 -18.35 -15.69 47.23
CA TYR A 342 -18.69 -15.43 45.83
C TYR A 342 -19.16 -13.99 45.59
N SER A 343 -19.93 -13.41 46.53
CA SER A 343 -20.36 -12.01 46.44
C SER A 343 -19.21 -11.01 46.57
N MET A 344 -18.21 -11.31 47.42
CA MET A 344 -17.01 -10.47 47.60
C MET A 344 -16.15 -10.39 46.33
N MET A 345 -16.21 -11.43 45.47
CA MET A 345 -15.45 -11.53 44.22
C MET A 345 -16.13 -10.87 43.02
N LEU A 346 -17.40 -10.44 43.14
CA LEU A 346 -18.16 -9.82 42.05
C LEU A 346 -17.46 -8.58 41.42
N PRO A 347 -16.86 -7.66 42.20
CA PRO A 347 -16.10 -6.54 41.64
C PRO A 347 -14.87 -6.96 40.82
N VAL A 348 -14.33 -8.15 41.06
CA VAL A 348 -13.18 -8.70 40.33
C VAL A 348 -13.60 -9.28 38.98
N TYR A 349 -14.80 -9.87 38.88
CA TYR A 349 -15.32 -10.40 37.62
C TYR A 349 -15.75 -9.30 36.63
N ALA A 350 -16.22 -8.16 37.13
CA ALA A 350 -16.77 -7.10 36.28
C ALA A 350 -15.76 -6.53 35.24
N PRO A 351 -14.50 -6.19 35.57
CA PRO A 351 -13.51 -5.75 34.59
C PRO A 351 -13.15 -6.84 33.55
N ILE A 352 -13.08 -8.10 33.96
CA ILE A 352 -12.74 -9.22 33.08
C ILE A 352 -13.87 -9.48 32.07
N LEU A 353 -15.11 -9.47 32.55
CA LEU A 353 -16.31 -9.59 31.72
C LEU A 353 -16.45 -8.40 30.76
N TRP A 354 -16.10 -7.19 31.19
CA TRP A 354 -16.07 -6.02 30.31
C TRP A 354 -15.10 -6.22 29.14
N VAL A 355 -13.87 -6.65 29.42
CA VAL A 355 -12.85 -6.90 28.39
C VAL A 355 -13.29 -8.01 27.43
N ALA A 356 -13.85 -9.11 27.96
CA ALA A 356 -14.38 -10.19 27.14
C ALA A 356 -15.53 -9.71 26.24
N TYR A 357 -16.49 -8.95 26.79
CA TYR A 357 -17.63 -8.45 26.06
C TYR A 357 -17.23 -7.46 24.96
N SER A 358 -16.38 -6.48 25.31
CA SER A 358 -15.87 -5.48 24.38
C SER A 358 -15.05 -6.11 23.25
N SER A 359 -14.18 -7.08 23.58
CA SER A 359 -13.39 -7.80 22.57
C SER A 359 -14.26 -8.62 21.62
N ASN A 360 -15.31 -9.27 22.14
CA ASN A 360 -16.26 -10.04 21.30
C ASN A 360 -17.12 -9.13 20.40
N LYS A 361 -17.54 -7.95 20.88
CA LYS A 361 -18.24 -6.95 20.06
C LYS A 361 -17.34 -6.46 18.92
N SER A 362 -16.10 -6.10 19.26
CA SER A 362 -15.11 -5.62 18.29
C SER A 362 -14.73 -6.70 17.26
N TYR A 363 -14.60 -7.97 17.70
CA TYR A 363 -14.36 -9.12 16.82
C TYR A 363 -15.46 -9.30 15.76
N LYS A 364 -16.74 -9.25 16.18
CA LYS A 364 -17.87 -9.36 15.26
C LYS A 364 -17.94 -8.19 14.28
N LEU A 365 -17.56 -6.99 14.74
CA LEU A 365 -17.49 -5.80 13.90
C LEU A 365 -16.40 -5.94 12.84
N SER A 366 -15.17 -6.32 13.21
CA SER A 366 -14.07 -6.53 12.26
C SER A 366 -14.40 -7.61 11.23
N LYS A 367 -15.06 -8.72 11.62
CA LYS A 367 -15.53 -9.74 10.66
C LYS A 367 -16.44 -9.16 9.59
N ARG A 368 -17.46 -8.43 10.01
CA ARG A 368 -18.41 -7.80 9.09
C ARG A 368 -17.73 -6.76 8.20
N LEU A 369 -16.81 -5.99 8.76
CA LEU A 369 -16.08 -4.97 8.03
C LEU A 369 -15.15 -5.58 6.96
N ILE A 370 -14.54 -6.73 7.27
CA ILE A 370 -13.78 -7.52 6.29
C ILE A 370 -14.69 -8.01 5.16
N GLU A 371 -15.87 -8.56 5.47
CA GLU A 371 -16.83 -9.02 4.45
C GLU A 371 -17.27 -7.88 3.52
N GLU A 372 -17.55 -6.70 4.06
CA GLU A 372 -17.94 -5.51 3.29
C GLU A 372 -16.80 -4.97 2.41
N TYR A 373 -15.58 -4.84 2.96
CA TYR A 373 -14.44 -4.42 2.14
C TYR A 373 -14.09 -5.46 1.06
N THR A 374 -14.27 -6.75 1.35
CA THR A 374 -14.08 -7.82 0.37
C THR A 374 -15.13 -7.71 -0.75
N HIS A 375 -16.40 -7.46 -0.40
CA HIS A 375 -17.45 -7.23 -1.38
C HIS A 375 -17.16 -6.00 -2.27
N LYS A 376 -16.64 -4.91 -1.68
CA LYS A 376 -16.22 -3.72 -2.42
C LYS A 376 -15.01 -3.96 -3.30
N GLU A 377 -14.02 -4.73 -2.85
CA GLU A 377 -12.86 -5.14 -3.64
C GLU A 377 -13.31 -5.95 -4.87
N VAL A 378 -14.13 -6.99 -4.67
CA VAL A 378 -14.62 -7.85 -5.75
C VAL A 378 -15.49 -7.05 -6.72
N SER A 379 -16.34 -6.16 -6.21
CA SER A 379 -17.17 -5.28 -7.06
C SER A 379 -16.29 -4.34 -7.90
N SER A 380 -15.21 -3.80 -7.32
CA SER A 380 -14.24 -2.97 -8.03
C SER A 380 -13.55 -3.78 -9.14
N ARG A 381 -12.98 -4.96 -8.84
CA ARG A 381 -12.35 -5.82 -9.87
C ARG A 381 -13.33 -6.28 -10.95
N THR A 382 -14.59 -6.51 -10.58
CA THR A 382 -15.65 -6.87 -11.53
C THR A 382 -15.97 -5.69 -12.45
N PHE A 383 -15.93 -4.45 -11.95
CA PHE A 383 -16.07 -3.24 -12.77
C PHE A 383 -14.98 -3.15 -13.83
N GLU A 384 -13.71 -3.39 -13.49
CA GLU A 384 -12.60 -3.40 -14.47
C GLU A 384 -12.83 -4.46 -15.57
N GLY A 385 -13.17 -5.69 -15.18
CA GLY A 385 -13.46 -6.75 -16.14
C GLY A 385 -14.64 -6.44 -17.06
N LEU A 386 -15.72 -5.87 -16.52
CA LEU A 386 -16.91 -5.48 -17.30
C LEU A 386 -16.67 -4.22 -18.14
N SER A 387 -15.90 -3.26 -17.64
CA SER A 387 -15.51 -2.06 -18.39
C SER A 387 -14.70 -2.46 -19.62
N ASN A 388 -13.71 -3.34 -19.46
CA ASN A 388 -12.91 -3.84 -20.57
C ASN A 388 -13.74 -4.64 -21.59
N GLN A 389 -14.75 -5.40 -21.13
CA GLN A 389 -15.69 -6.10 -22.03
C GLN A 389 -16.58 -5.13 -22.81
N ILE A 390 -17.11 -4.08 -22.16
CA ILE A 390 -17.93 -3.07 -22.84
C ILE A 390 -17.09 -2.30 -23.88
N ASP A 391 -15.83 -2.00 -23.56
CA ASP A 391 -14.89 -1.34 -24.47
C ASP A 391 -14.57 -2.21 -25.70
N THR A 392 -14.62 -3.54 -25.55
CA THR A 392 -14.42 -4.51 -26.64
C THR A 392 -15.65 -4.67 -27.54
N ILE A 393 -16.86 -4.38 -27.04
CA ILE A 393 -18.14 -4.53 -27.77
C ILE A 393 -18.37 -3.37 -28.77
N GLY A 394 -17.68 -2.24 -28.63
CA GLY A 394 -17.69 -1.10 -29.57
C GLY A 394 -18.67 0.04 -29.20
N GLU A 395 -18.62 1.15 -29.94
CA GLU A 395 -19.49 2.33 -29.74
C GLU A 395 -20.87 2.12 -30.40
N ASP A 396 -21.80 1.57 -29.63
CA ASP A 396 -23.23 1.44 -29.90
C ASP A 396 -23.98 2.24 -28.81
N ASP A 397 -25.16 2.78 -29.10
CA ASP A 397 -26.06 3.33 -28.07
C ASP A 397 -26.25 2.37 -26.87
N THR A 398 -26.22 1.05 -27.11
CA THR A 398 -26.29 0.04 -26.04
C THR A 398 -25.05 0.00 -25.15
N SER A 399 -23.84 0.26 -25.68
CA SER A 399 -22.61 0.27 -24.87
C SER A 399 -22.50 1.51 -23.99
N GLY A 400 -23.03 2.65 -24.46
CA GLY A 400 -23.21 3.85 -23.64
C GLY A 400 -24.14 3.64 -22.44
N GLU A 401 -25.27 2.95 -22.66
CA GLU A 401 -26.23 2.61 -21.59
C GLU A 401 -25.61 1.65 -20.57
N LEU A 402 -24.88 0.62 -21.03
CA LEU A 402 -24.17 -0.33 -20.18
C LEU A 402 -23.09 0.32 -19.33
N ARG A 403 -22.27 1.22 -19.90
CA ARG A 403 -21.28 2.01 -19.13
C ARG A 403 -21.95 2.85 -18.04
N THR A 404 -23.05 3.49 -18.37
CA THR A 404 -23.80 4.33 -17.41
C THR A 404 -24.37 3.50 -16.26
N LYS A 405 -24.97 2.33 -16.56
CA LYS A 405 -25.46 1.38 -15.55
C LYS A 405 -24.32 0.82 -14.68
N LEU A 406 -23.18 0.50 -15.30
CA LEU A 406 -22.01 -0.01 -14.58
C LEU A 406 -21.44 1.03 -13.62
N LEU A 407 -21.33 2.29 -14.07
CA LEU A 407 -20.87 3.41 -13.23
C LEU A 407 -21.85 3.69 -12.08
N PHE A 408 -23.16 3.61 -12.34
CA PHE A 408 -24.18 3.75 -11.31
C PHE A 408 -24.08 2.66 -10.24
N ASN A 409 -23.90 1.39 -10.65
CA ASN A 409 -23.71 0.27 -9.72
C ASN A 409 -22.43 0.45 -8.89
N LEU A 410 -21.32 0.87 -9.50
CA LEU A 410 -20.07 1.15 -8.79
C LEU A 410 -20.28 2.26 -7.75
N LEU A 411 -20.96 3.36 -8.13
CA LEU A 411 -21.24 4.48 -7.26
C LEU A 411 -22.15 4.07 -6.10
N GLN A 412 -23.16 3.23 -6.35
CA GLN A 412 -24.05 2.71 -5.32
C GLN A 412 -23.29 1.85 -4.29
N VAL A 413 -22.43 0.93 -4.74
CA VAL A 413 -21.61 0.06 -3.87
C VAL A 413 -20.58 0.88 -3.06
N ASN A 414 -20.03 1.94 -3.65
CA ASN A 414 -19.07 2.81 -2.99
C ASN A 414 -19.70 3.82 -2.04
N SER A 415 -20.92 4.30 -2.34
CA SER A 415 -21.61 5.36 -1.59
C SER A 415 -22.06 4.92 -0.20
N GLU A 416 -22.23 3.62 0.06
CA GLU A 416 -22.56 3.15 1.39
C GLU A 416 -21.33 3.19 2.32
N ASN A 417 -21.36 4.08 3.31
CA ASN A 417 -20.26 4.23 4.27
C ASN A 417 -20.23 3.04 5.25
N PRO A 418 -19.11 2.30 5.36
CA PRO A 418 -18.98 1.20 6.32
C PRO A 418 -19.10 1.66 7.78
N GLY A 419 -18.94 2.95 8.07
CA GLY A 419 -19.18 3.56 9.39
C GLY A 419 -20.61 3.41 9.90
N LYS A 420 -21.61 3.19 9.03
CA LYS A 420 -22.99 2.85 9.45
C LYS A 420 -23.04 1.56 10.29
N LEU A 421 -22.09 0.66 10.08
CA LEU A 421 -21.99 -0.62 10.80
C LEU A 421 -21.33 -0.47 12.18
N ILE A 422 -20.60 0.62 12.37
CA ILE A 422 -19.98 0.99 13.63
C ILE A 422 -21.02 1.72 14.51
N SER A 423 -21.99 2.39 13.88
CA SER A 423 -22.97 3.26 14.55
C SER A 423 -24.34 2.60 14.72
N ASP A 424 -24.46 1.70 15.69
CA ASP A 424 -25.70 1.62 16.46
C ASP A 424 -25.63 2.70 17.57
N TYR A 425 -25.42 3.97 17.16
CA TYR A 425 -24.99 5.12 18.00
C TYR A 425 -25.97 5.43 19.15
N ASN A 426 -27.20 4.93 19.06
CA ASN A 426 -28.22 5.08 20.10
C ASN A 426 -28.13 4.04 21.23
N ASN A 427 -27.34 2.97 21.06
CA ASN A 427 -27.17 1.95 22.09
C ASN A 427 -25.84 2.15 22.81
N SER A 428 -25.93 2.33 24.12
CA SER A 428 -24.79 2.66 24.97
C SER A 428 -23.66 1.65 24.79
N ASP A 429 -22.45 2.12 24.45
CA ASP A 429 -21.24 1.29 24.34
C ASP A 429 -20.77 0.68 25.67
N HIS A 430 -21.57 0.83 26.71
CA HIS A 430 -21.33 0.25 28.02
C HIS A 430 -21.77 -1.23 28.01
N PRO A 431 -20.84 -2.20 28.12
CA PRO A 431 -21.10 -3.64 28.16
C PRO A 431 -22.22 -4.04 29.11
N ILE A 432 -22.32 -3.38 30.27
CA ILE A 432 -23.35 -3.69 31.26
C ILE A 432 -24.73 -3.17 30.81
N ILE A 433 -24.82 -2.00 30.16
CA ILE A 433 -26.11 -1.44 29.71
C ILE A 433 -26.61 -2.23 28.50
N ASP A 434 -25.72 -2.57 27.57
CA ASP A 434 -26.04 -3.41 26.41
C ASP A 434 -26.39 -4.85 26.82
N ALA A 435 -25.71 -5.40 27.84
CA ALA A 435 -26.10 -6.69 28.44
C ALA A 435 -27.45 -6.63 29.18
N ILE A 436 -27.75 -5.53 29.87
CA ILE A 436 -29.05 -5.31 30.54
C ILE A 436 -30.17 -5.17 29.50
N ASP A 437 -29.96 -4.41 28.43
CA ASP A 437 -30.94 -4.28 27.35
C ASP A 437 -31.21 -5.63 26.66
N LYS A 438 -30.17 -6.44 26.44
CA LYS A 438 -30.31 -7.83 25.99
C LYS A 438 -30.92 -8.76 27.04
N SER A 439 -30.75 -8.48 28.33
CA SER A 439 -31.35 -9.25 29.42
C SER A 439 -32.87 -9.05 29.51
N SER A 440 -33.40 -7.90 29.08
CA SER A 440 -34.85 -7.68 28.94
C SER A 440 -35.46 -8.68 27.95
N LYS A 441 -34.77 -8.92 26.82
CA LYS A 441 -35.13 -9.94 25.83
C LYS A 441 -34.99 -11.37 26.38
N LEU A 442 -34.08 -11.58 27.34
CA LEU A 442 -33.93 -12.85 28.05
C LEU A 442 -35.07 -13.06 29.08
N ALA A 443 -35.51 -12.01 29.77
CA ALA A 443 -36.70 -12.06 30.62
C ALA A 443 -37.96 -12.37 29.81
N ASP A 444 -38.10 -11.79 28.61
CA ASP A 444 -39.16 -12.15 27.66
C ASP A 444 -39.05 -13.60 27.17
N ALA A 445 -37.82 -14.11 26.96
CA ALA A 445 -37.60 -15.51 26.60
C ALA A 445 -37.91 -16.48 27.75
N ILE A 446 -37.62 -16.10 29.00
CA ILE A 446 -37.98 -16.86 30.21
C ILE A 446 -39.50 -16.86 30.42
N ASN A 447 -40.17 -15.72 30.22
CA ASN A 447 -41.64 -15.64 30.26
C ASN A 447 -42.29 -16.49 29.16
N ARG A 448 -41.64 -16.64 28.00
CA ARG A 448 -42.07 -17.57 26.95
C ARG A 448 -41.78 -19.03 27.30
N LEU A 449 -40.75 -19.29 28.09
CA LEU A 449 -40.37 -20.63 28.57
C LEU A 449 -41.30 -21.13 29.70
N ASP A 450 -41.99 -20.23 30.40
CA ASP A 450 -43.05 -20.55 31.38
C ASP A 450 -44.24 -21.31 30.72
N ASN A 451 -44.39 -21.18 29.40
CA ASN A 451 -45.37 -21.93 28.59
C ASN A 451 -44.89 -23.32 28.15
N VAL A 452 -43.69 -23.77 28.55
CA VAL A 452 -43.16 -25.10 28.21
C VAL A 452 -43.50 -26.09 29.35
N PRO A 453 -44.27 -27.16 29.07
CA PRO A 453 -44.87 -28.01 30.10
C PRO A 453 -43.85 -28.71 31.00
N LEU A 454 -42.62 -28.92 30.53
CA LEU A 454 -41.56 -29.63 31.25
C LEU A 454 -40.84 -28.76 32.32
N VAL A 455 -40.85 -27.43 32.19
CA VAL A 455 -40.09 -26.50 33.04
C VAL A 455 -40.97 -25.86 34.13
N SER A 456 -42.28 -25.81 33.90
CA SER A 456 -43.29 -25.30 34.84
C SER A 456 -43.27 -25.94 36.25
N PRO A 457 -43.00 -27.25 36.45
CA PRO A 457 -43.02 -27.85 37.79
C PRO A 457 -41.80 -27.41 38.62
N LEU A 458 -40.64 -27.27 37.99
CA LEU A 458 -39.39 -26.84 38.62
C LEU A 458 -39.45 -25.38 39.05
N LEU A 459 -39.98 -24.51 38.19
CA LEU A 459 -40.21 -23.09 38.50
C LEU A 459 -41.20 -22.89 39.64
N ARG A 460 -42.29 -23.67 39.67
CA ARG A 460 -43.26 -23.66 40.78
C ARG A 460 -42.65 -24.13 42.09
N HIS A 461 -41.80 -25.16 42.06
CA HIS A 461 -41.17 -25.68 43.28
C HIS A 461 -40.10 -24.73 43.85
N LEU A 462 -39.43 -23.95 43.00
CA LEU A 462 -38.52 -22.88 43.41
C LEU A 462 -39.28 -21.69 44.00
N ASN A 463 -40.34 -21.23 43.33
CA ASN A 463 -41.19 -20.15 43.83
C ASN A 463 -41.91 -20.52 45.14
N ALA A 464 -42.36 -21.76 45.30
CA ALA A 464 -42.98 -22.24 46.54
C ALA A 464 -41.98 -22.28 47.71
N LYS A 465 -40.72 -22.66 47.45
CA LYS A 465 -39.67 -22.70 48.48
C LYS A 465 -39.23 -21.30 48.93
N GLU A 466 -39.18 -20.35 48.00
CA GLU A 466 -38.97 -18.92 48.28
C GLU A 466 -40.11 -18.33 49.10
N ARG A 467 -41.38 -18.58 48.69
CA ARG A 467 -42.56 -18.13 49.44
C ARG A 467 -42.65 -18.72 50.84
N ASN A 468 -42.35 -20.00 51.01
CA ASN A 468 -42.33 -20.63 52.34
C ASN A 468 -41.24 -20.01 53.24
N LYS A 469 -40.08 -19.63 52.69
CA LYS A 469 -39.04 -18.92 53.47
C LYS A 469 -39.46 -17.51 53.87
N ILE A 470 -40.22 -16.83 53.01
CA ILE A 470 -40.75 -15.49 53.29
C ILE A 470 -41.86 -15.58 54.36
N GLU A 471 -42.81 -16.51 54.23
CA GLU A 471 -43.85 -16.75 55.24
C GLU A 471 -43.26 -17.18 56.58
N GLN A 472 -42.21 -18.00 56.59
CA GLN A 472 -41.55 -18.42 57.82
C GLN A 472 -40.82 -17.25 58.50
N LYS A 473 -40.18 -16.37 57.72
CA LYS A 473 -39.61 -15.11 58.23
C LYS A 473 -40.66 -14.10 58.70
N GLU A 474 -41.80 -14.03 58.02
CA GLU A 474 -42.93 -13.18 58.39
C GLU A 474 -43.55 -13.66 59.70
N LYS A 475 -43.68 -14.98 59.88
CA LYS A 475 -44.15 -15.60 61.12
C LYS A 475 -43.17 -15.43 62.28
N ASP A 476 -41.86 -15.61 62.02
CA ASP A 476 -40.81 -15.34 63.02
C ASP A 476 -40.76 -13.85 63.40
N MET A 477 -41.04 -12.93 62.46
CA MET A 477 -41.17 -11.49 62.76
C MET A 477 -42.45 -11.17 63.54
N LEU A 478 -43.57 -11.81 63.23
CA LEU A 478 -44.84 -11.65 63.96
C LEU A 478 -44.72 -12.16 65.41
N ASP A 479 -44.09 -13.30 65.64
CA ASP A 479 -43.84 -13.82 66.99
C ASP A 479 -42.92 -12.89 67.80
N VAL A 480 -41.94 -12.23 67.16
CA VAL A 480 -41.08 -11.22 67.82
C VAL A 480 -41.85 -9.92 68.12
N VAL A 481 -42.77 -9.52 67.24
CA VAL A 481 -43.61 -8.31 67.43
C VAL A 481 -44.68 -8.53 68.51
N ASP A 482 -45.28 -9.72 68.60
CA ASP A 482 -46.26 -10.06 69.65
C ASP A 482 -45.64 -10.15 71.05
N VAL A 483 -44.38 -10.62 71.15
CA VAL A 483 -43.62 -10.62 72.42
C VAL A 483 -43.24 -9.19 72.84
N ALA A 484 -42.94 -8.29 71.89
CA ALA A 484 -42.62 -6.90 72.19
C ALA A 484 -43.86 -6.07 72.57
N THR A 485 -45.01 -6.32 71.92
CA THR A 485 -46.27 -5.58 72.18
C THR A 485 -46.98 -6.01 73.45
N THR A 486 -46.83 -7.27 73.89
CA THR A 486 -47.32 -7.70 75.22
C THR A 486 -46.46 -7.17 76.38
N ALA A 487 -45.19 -6.83 76.15
CA ALA A 487 -44.33 -6.19 77.15
C ALA A 487 -44.61 -4.68 77.32
N GLU A 488 -45.00 -3.97 76.25
CA GLU A 488 -45.30 -2.53 76.29
C GLU A 488 -46.73 -2.20 76.79
N ALA A 489 -47.66 -3.17 76.80
CA ALA A 489 -49.01 -2.98 77.31
C ALA A 489 -49.11 -3.03 78.85
N ASN A 490 -48.12 -3.59 79.55
CA ASN A 490 -48.11 -3.72 81.02
C ASN A 490 -47.37 -2.58 81.75
N SER A 491 -46.92 -1.52 81.06
CA SER A 491 -46.11 -0.44 81.66
C SER A 491 -46.72 0.97 81.54
N LYS A 492 -48.03 1.10 81.29
CA LYS A 492 -48.72 2.42 81.17
C LYS A 492 -49.95 2.64 82.06
N GLU A 493 -50.24 1.75 83.00
CA GLU A 493 -51.17 2.02 84.11
C GLU A 493 -50.41 1.99 85.44
N GLU A 494 -49.93 3.15 85.89
CA GLU A 494 -49.84 3.55 87.31
C GLU A 494 -49.11 4.90 87.43
N GLU A 495 -49.88 5.97 87.61
CA GLU A 495 -49.41 7.24 88.16
C GLU A 495 -50.09 7.42 89.53
N PRO A 496 -49.38 7.74 90.64
CA PRO A 496 -50.05 8.27 91.81
C PRO A 496 -49.55 9.68 92.17
N THR A 497 -50.50 10.61 92.25
CA THR A 497 -50.37 11.94 92.85
C THR A 497 -50.45 11.90 94.38
N THR A 498 -49.44 12.50 95.04
CA THR A 498 -49.50 13.36 96.26
C THR A 498 -49.93 12.82 97.64
N LYS A 499 -49.08 12.93 98.69
CA LYS A 499 -49.11 13.96 99.78
C LYS A 499 -48.22 13.63 101.02
N THR A 500 -47.31 14.57 101.33
CA THR A 500 -46.91 15.18 102.63
C THR A 500 -46.65 14.37 103.92
N ALA A 501 -45.43 14.53 104.47
CA ALA A 501 -45.10 14.80 105.90
C ALA A 501 -43.62 15.28 105.96
N SER A 502 -43.27 16.53 106.29
CA SER A 502 -43.28 17.22 107.59
C SER A 502 -42.21 16.73 108.60
N VAL A 503 -41.19 17.60 108.78
CA VAL A 503 -40.36 17.87 109.99
C VAL A 503 -39.13 16.99 110.22
N ALA A 504 -37.95 17.54 109.91
CA ALA A 504 -36.98 18.09 110.88
C ALA A 504 -35.85 18.82 110.14
#